data_AF-A0A815H4Z2-F1
#
_entry.id   AF-A0A815H4Z2-F1
#
_cell.length_a   1.000
_cell.length_b   1.000
_cell.length_c   1.000
_cell.angle_alpha   90.00
_cell.angle_beta   90.00
_cell.angle_gamma   90.00
#
_symmetry.space_group_name_H-M   'P 1'
#
loop_
_entity.id
_entity.type
_entity.pdbx_description
1 polymer ?
#
loop_
_entity_poly.entity_id
_entity_poly.type
_entity_poly.pdbx_seq_one_letter_code
_entity_poly.pdbx_strand_id
1 'polypeptide(L)'
;CLEESERTKLYADLIKKNPEEKKRIAYSYIVQRFRTFVSCFIQSHDQKIELSNASKLFKEISNKNELITQLIDDEQHLITRQDELEKKFLNLPSLKGLSLCETIEQLLIANEKEAEQLKKDFGISDKRYWWIKIQMLGKKGAWSILADFGKKPTSPIGYEPFIDICLKYEKPDEAKRYVDKSLYSSKIDDDRLPYMYAKVQMFDEAINSAVKLKSNEALVFIEQKCGPTNINILQKVDVARTKLEQYDDNPFQAVRNIFK
;
A
#
# COMPACT_ATOMS: atom_id res chain seq x y z
N CYS A 1 -5.65 -2.82 -44.04
CA CYS A 1 -5.75 -2.22 -42.70
C CYS A 1 -6.81 -1.14 -42.76
N LEU A 2 -7.98 -1.34 -42.14
CA LEU A 2 -9.05 -0.33 -42.13
C LEU A 2 -8.62 0.88 -41.28
N GLU A 3 -8.95 2.09 -41.71
CA GLU A 3 -8.69 3.29 -40.91
C GLU A 3 -9.49 3.23 -39.59
N GLU A 4 -8.98 3.88 -38.56
CA GLU A 4 -9.53 3.79 -37.20
C GLU A 4 -10.99 4.27 -37.14
N SER A 5 -11.37 5.23 -37.99
CA SER A 5 -12.77 5.69 -38.11
C SER A 5 -13.73 4.63 -38.68
N GLU A 6 -13.24 3.77 -39.59
CA GLU A 6 -14.04 2.72 -40.21
C GLU A 6 -14.23 1.54 -39.25
N ARG A 7 -13.22 1.26 -38.42
CA ARG A 7 -13.32 0.30 -37.31
C ARG A 7 -14.36 0.76 -36.30
N THR A 8 -14.34 2.03 -35.87
CA THR A 8 -15.32 2.56 -34.91
C THR A 8 -16.75 2.49 -35.46
N LYS A 9 -16.96 2.73 -36.76
CA LYS A 9 -18.27 2.55 -37.42
C LYS A 9 -18.68 1.08 -37.50
N LEU A 10 -17.78 0.18 -37.89
CA LEU A 10 -18.03 -1.26 -37.93
C LEU A 10 -18.38 -1.82 -36.54
N TYR A 11 -17.68 -1.35 -35.49
CA TYR A 11 -17.97 -1.71 -34.11
C TYR A 11 -19.31 -1.12 -33.64
N ALA A 12 -19.66 0.11 -33.99
CA ALA A 12 -20.96 0.70 -33.68
C ALA A 12 -22.13 -0.05 -34.34
N ASP A 13 -21.94 -0.54 -35.57
CA ASP A 13 -22.93 -1.33 -36.30
C ASP A 13 -23.06 -2.77 -35.75
N LEU A 14 -21.95 -3.39 -35.32
CA LEU A 14 -21.95 -4.69 -34.63
C LEU A 14 -22.60 -4.59 -33.23
N ILE A 15 -22.36 -3.50 -32.50
CA ILE A 15 -23.00 -3.18 -31.22
C ILE A 15 -24.52 -3.05 -31.38
N LYS A 16 -25.02 -2.51 -32.50
CA LYS A 16 -26.46 -2.43 -32.76
C LYS A 16 -27.13 -3.79 -32.97
N LYS A 17 -26.41 -4.81 -33.45
CA LYS A 17 -27.01 -6.08 -33.90
C LYS A 17 -27.10 -7.18 -32.85
N ASN A 18 -26.28 -7.21 -31.79
CA ASN A 18 -26.26 -8.33 -30.84
C ASN A 18 -26.06 -7.94 -29.35
N PRO A 19 -27.02 -8.22 -28.45
CA PRO A 19 -26.92 -7.87 -27.03
C PRO A 19 -25.81 -8.60 -26.24
N GLU A 20 -25.49 -9.85 -26.57
CA GLU A 20 -24.40 -10.61 -25.94
C GLU A 20 -23.01 -10.18 -26.46
N GLU A 21 -22.96 -9.72 -27.71
CA GLU A 21 -21.76 -9.16 -28.32
C GLU A 21 -21.44 -7.77 -27.75
N LYS A 22 -22.46 -6.98 -27.36
CA LYS A 22 -22.27 -5.74 -26.57
C LYS A 22 -21.51 -5.99 -25.27
N LYS A 23 -21.86 -7.02 -24.50
CA LYS A 23 -21.16 -7.37 -23.26
C LYS A 23 -19.72 -7.80 -23.53
N ARG A 24 -19.51 -8.63 -24.54
CA ARG A 24 -18.17 -9.13 -24.93
C ARG A 24 -17.26 -8.03 -25.44
N ILE A 25 -17.78 -7.09 -26.24
CA ILE A 25 -17.03 -5.93 -26.74
C ILE A 25 -16.74 -4.94 -25.62
N ALA A 26 -17.68 -4.69 -24.71
CA ALA A 26 -17.45 -3.78 -23.59
C ALA A 26 -16.42 -4.33 -22.58
N TYR A 27 -16.48 -5.64 -22.30
CA TYR A 27 -15.43 -6.33 -21.54
C TYR A 27 -14.10 -6.39 -22.29
N SER A 28 -14.11 -6.63 -23.61
CA SER A 28 -12.91 -6.57 -24.45
C SER A 28 -12.32 -5.17 -24.42
N TYR A 29 -13.10 -4.11 -24.55
CA TYR A 29 -12.63 -2.72 -24.54
C TYR A 29 -11.99 -2.37 -23.20
N ILE A 30 -12.56 -2.79 -22.08
CA ILE A 30 -11.98 -2.59 -20.74
C ILE A 30 -10.71 -3.42 -20.54
N VAL A 31 -10.72 -4.72 -20.87
CA VAL A 31 -9.56 -5.62 -20.68
C VAL A 31 -8.42 -5.26 -21.64
N GLN A 32 -8.75 -4.90 -22.86
CA GLN A 32 -7.81 -4.48 -23.90
C GLN A 32 -7.25 -3.11 -23.51
N ARG A 33 -8.05 -2.15 -23.01
CA ARG A 33 -7.57 -0.86 -22.49
C ARG A 33 -6.74 -1.01 -21.21
N PHE A 34 -7.07 -1.89 -20.27
CA PHE A 34 -6.18 -2.24 -19.13
C PHE A 34 -4.84 -2.84 -19.62
N ARG A 35 -4.83 -3.55 -20.75
CA ARG A 35 -3.61 -4.09 -21.39
C ARG A 35 -2.82 -3.06 -22.21
N THR A 36 -3.48 -2.17 -22.96
CA THR A 36 -2.82 -1.11 -23.75
C THR A 36 -2.47 0.15 -22.94
N PHE A 37 -3.04 0.34 -21.75
CA PHE A 37 -2.66 1.43 -20.83
C PHE A 37 -1.18 1.34 -20.42
N VAL A 38 -0.57 0.15 -20.51
CA VAL A 38 0.86 -0.07 -20.30
C VAL A 38 1.71 0.28 -21.53
N SER A 39 1.15 0.44 -22.74
CA SER A 39 1.96 0.57 -23.96
C SER A 39 1.82 1.84 -24.80
N CYS A 40 0.74 2.64 -24.72
CA CYS A 40 0.61 3.78 -25.65
C CYS A 40 0.12 5.09 -25.02
N PHE A 41 1.10 5.98 -24.87
CA PHE A 41 1.08 7.43 -25.01
C PHE A 41 0.09 7.94 -26.10
N ILE A 42 -0.68 9.01 -25.79
CA ILE A 42 -0.95 10.23 -26.61
C ILE A 42 -2.38 10.82 -26.45
N GLN A 43 -2.36 12.12 -26.09
CA GLN A 43 -3.29 13.24 -26.27
C GLN A 43 -4.69 13.30 -25.63
N SER A 44 -4.78 14.33 -24.79
CA SER A 44 -5.90 14.90 -24.08
C SER A 44 -6.88 15.65 -25.00
N HIS A 45 -8.09 15.09 -25.19
CA HIS A 45 -9.36 15.84 -25.14
C HIS A 45 -10.58 14.89 -25.15
N ASP A 46 -10.42 13.69 -25.72
CA ASP A 46 -11.53 12.76 -25.96
C ASP A 46 -11.84 11.80 -24.81
N GLN A 47 -10.96 11.68 -23.83
CA GLN A 47 -11.07 10.69 -22.75
C GLN A 47 -12.35 10.89 -21.90
N LYS A 48 -12.72 12.14 -21.60
CA LYS A 48 -13.94 12.46 -20.82
C LYS A 48 -15.22 12.16 -21.60
N ILE A 49 -15.23 12.41 -22.91
CA ILE A 49 -16.37 12.17 -23.78
C ILE A 49 -16.57 10.66 -23.96
N GLU A 50 -15.49 9.92 -24.21
CA GLU A 50 -15.52 8.46 -24.32
C GLU A 50 -15.99 7.79 -23.03
N LEU A 51 -15.47 8.22 -21.87
CA LEU A 51 -15.88 7.69 -20.57
C LEU A 51 -17.35 8.01 -20.27
N SER A 52 -17.83 9.21 -20.61
CA SER A 52 -19.25 9.57 -20.48
C SER A 52 -20.15 8.67 -21.34
N ASN A 53 -19.74 8.41 -22.58
CA ASN A 53 -20.47 7.53 -23.48
C ASN A 53 -20.44 6.08 -22.99
N ALA A 54 -19.30 5.61 -22.46
CA ALA A 54 -19.19 4.30 -21.84
C ALA A 54 -20.12 4.15 -20.63
N SER A 55 -20.14 5.11 -19.70
CA SER A 55 -21.04 5.11 -18.52
C SER A 55 -22.51 4.96 -18.93
N LYS A 56 -22.96 5.72 -19.94
CA LYS A 56 -24.33 5.64 -20.48
C LYS A 56 -24.64 4.25 -21.07
N LEU A 57 -23.74 3.73 -21.91
CA LEU A 57 -23.89 2.41 -22.51
C LEU A 57 -23.95 1.30 -21.45
N PHE A 58 -23.14 1.37 -20.39
CA PHE A 58 -23.16 0.36 -19.32
C PHE A 58 -24.42 0.42 -18.46
N LYS A 59 -24.91 1.62 -18.15
CA LYS A 59 -26.22 1.84 -17.50
C LYS A 59 -27.35 1.23 -18.32
N GLU A 60 -27.30 1.33 -19.65
CA GLU A 60 -28.28 0.73 -20.57
C GLU A 60 -28.16 -0.79 -20.73
N ILE A 61 -26.95 -1.36 -20.69
CA ILE A 61 -26.70 -2.78 -21.02
C ILE A 61 -27.07 -3.74 -19.87
N SER A 62 -26.99 -3.32 -18.59
CA SER A 62 -27.65 -4.06 -17.51
C SER A 62 -27.68 -3.28 -16.19
N ASN A 63 -28.80 -3.37 -15.46
CA ASN A 63 -28.90 -3.03 -14.03
C ASN A 63 -27.95 -3.84 -13.11
N LYS A 64 -27.09 -4.72 -13.66
CA LYS A 64 -26.19 -5.61 -12.90
C LYS A 64 -24.72 -5.16 -12.88
N ASN A 65 -24.35 -4.09 -13.61
CA ASN A 65 -22.96 -3.62 -13.69
C ASN A 65 -22.76 -2.26 -12.98
N GLU A 66 -23.37 -2.11 -11.80
CA GLU A 66 -23.24 -0.93 -10.95
C GLU A 66 -21.78 -0.61 -10.63
N LEU A 67 -20.95 -1.64 -10.40
CA LEU A 67 -19.51 -1.49 -10.14
C LEU A 67 -18.75 -0.85 -11.30
N ILE A 68 -18.98 -1.30 -12.54
CA ILE A 68 -18.29 -0.74 -13.72
C ILE A 68 -18.70 0.72 -13.92
N THR A 69 -19.98 1.00 -13.67
CA THR A 69 -20.53 2.34 -13.76
C THR A 69 -19.91 3.27 -12.73
N GLN A 70 -19.80 2.84 -11.47
CA GLN A 70 -19.13 3.57 -10.40
C GLN A 70 -17.66 3.84 -10.74
N LEU A 71 -16.92 2.84 -11.24
CA LEU A 71 -15.52 3.03 -11.64
C LEU A 71 -15.34 4.07 -12.75
N ILE A 72 -16.26 4.12 -13.72
CA ILE A 72 -16.21 5.12 -14.80
C ILE A 72 -16.56 6.50 -14.26
N ASP A 73 -17.56 6.60 -13.39
CA ASP A 73 -17.98 7.87 -12.79
C ASP A 73 -16.86 8.42 -11.87
N ASP A 74 -16.16 7.55 -11.12
CA ASP A 74 -14.96 7.89 -10.33
C ASP A 74 -13.81 8.38 -11.21
N GLU A 75 -13.53 7.70 -12.33
CA GLU A 75 -12.47 8.11 -13.26
C GLU A 75 -12.76 9.48 -13.89
N GLN A 76 -14.01 9.75 -14.26
CA GLN A 76 -14.41 11.08 -14.76
C GLN A 76 -14.25 12.17 -13.69
N HIS A 77 -14.58 11.83 -12.44
CA HIS A 77 -14.38 12.72 -11.32
C HIS A 77 -12.89 13.02 -11.12
N LEU A 78 -12.01 12.01 -11.20
CA LEU A 78 -10.57 12.17 -11.07
C LEU A 78 -10.00 13.09 -12.15
N ILE A 79 -10.35 12.86 -13.42
CA ILE A 79 -9.93 13.70 -14.54
C ILE A 79 -10.34 15.15 -14.32
N THR A 80 -11.57 15.38 -13.84
CA THR A 80 -12.07 16.73 -13.57
C THR A 80 -11.26 17.41 -12.45
N ARG A 81 -10.96 16.69 -11.36
CA ARG A 81 -10.11 17.22 -10.28
C ARG A 81 -8.68 17.50 -10.75
N GLN A 82 -8.11 16.64 -11.60
CA GLN A 82 -6.76 16.85 -12.17
C GLN A 82 -6.72 18.13 -13.01
N ASP A 83 -7.71 18.38 -13.86
CA ASP A 83 -7.81 19.62 -14.66
C ASP A 83 -7.92 20.88 -13.77
N GLU A 84 -8.67 20.82 -12.67
CA GLU A 84 -8.77 21.91 -11.70
C GLU A 84 -7.43 22.18 -11.00
N LEU A 85 -6.74 21.12 -10.60
CA LEU A 85 -5.46 21.19 -9.91
C LEU A 85 -4.36 21.75 -10.82
N GLU A 86 -4.30 21.33 -12.09
CA GLU A 86 -3.35 21.88 -13.06
C GLU A 86 -3.57 23.38 -13.29
N LYS A 87 -4.83 23.84 -13.34
CA LYS A 87 -5.15 25.28 -13.43
C LYS A 87 -4.76 26.04 -12.17
N LYS A 88 -4.89 25.42 -10.99
CA LYS A 88 -4.59 26.02 -9.69
C LYS A 88 -3.10 26.09 -9.40
N PHE A 89 -2.32 25.10 -9.86
CA PHE A 89 -0.89 24.96 -9.59
C PHE A 89 -0.08 24.87 -10.88
N LEU A 90 0.34 26.01 -11.41
CA LEU A 90 1.08 26.11 -12.68
C LEU A 90 2.46 25.41 -12.67
N ASN A 91 3.02 25.12 -11.49
CA ASN A 91 4.33 24.47 -11.33
C ASN A 91 4.23 22.95 -11.11
N LEU A 92 3.02 22.38 -11.08
CA LEU A 92 2.87 20.93 -10.97
C LEU A 92 3.26 20.26 -12.30
N PRO A 93 3.94 19.10 -12.26
CA PRO A 93 3.99 18.20 -13.40
C PRO A 93 2.57 17.87 -13.86
N SER A 94 2.40 17.56 -15.15
CA SER A 94 1.07 17.21 -15.65
C SER A 94 0.48 16.04 -14.86
N LEU A 95 -0.74 16.23 -14.39
CA LEU A 95 -1.51 15.26 -13.63
C LEU A 95 -2.36 14.37 -14.54
N LYS A 96 -2.52 14.75 -15.81
CA LYS A 96 -3.35 14.02 -16.78
C LYS A 96 -2.85 12.59 -16.98
N GLY A 97 -3.78 11.64 -16.86
CA GLY A 97 -3.51 10.21 -17.06
C GLY A 97 -2.79 9.54 -15.89
N LEU A 98 -2.48 10.27 -14.82
CA LEU A 98 -2.02 9.67 -13.57
C LEU A 98 -3.18 8.97 -12.87
N SER A 99 -2.88 7.85 -12.21
CA SER A 99 -3.82 7.23 -11.28
C SER A 99 -4.09 8.16 -10.09
N LEU A 100 -5.18 7.89 -9.35
CA LEU A 100 -5.49 8.58 -8.09
C LEU A 100 -4.31 8.54 -7.10
N CYS A 101 -3.63 7.39 -7.00
CA CYS A 101 -2.47 7.24 -6.14
C CYS A 101 -1.34 8.17 -6.60
N GLU A 102 -0.93 8.11 -7.87
CA GLU A 102 0.13 8.96 -8.42
C GLU A 102 -0.20 10.46 -8.33
N THR A 103 -1.49 10.82 -8.49
CA THR A 103 -1.95 12.20 -8.30
C THR A 103 -1.75 12.65 -6.86
N ILE A 104 -2.11 11.82 -5.89
CA ILE A 104 -1.87 12.09 -4.46
C ILE A 104 -0.37 12.18 -4.16
N GLU A 105 0.45 11.31 -4.76
CA GLU A 105 1.90 11.35 -4.62
C GLU A 105 2.49 12.71 -5.06
N GLN A 106 2.04 13.25 -6.20
CA GLN A 106 2.46 14.58 -6.68
C GLN A 106 1.99 15.69 -5.72
N LEU A 107 0.74 15.62 -5.26
CA LEU A 107 0.17 16.63 -4.38
C LEU A 107 0.74 16.60 -2.97
N LEU A 108 1.16 15.45 -2.45
CA LEU A 108 1.78 15.37 -1.12
C LEU A 108 3.04 16.24 -1.01
N ILE A 109 3.69 16.53 -2.12
CA ILE A 109 4.87 17.40 -2.19
C ILE A 109 4.47 18.84 -2.43
N ALA A 110 3.55 19.08 -3.37
CA ALA A 110 3.18 20.43 -3.78
C ALA A 110 2.20 21.10 -2.83
N ASN A 111 1.18 20.37 -2.37
CA ASN A 111 0.13 20.86 -1.49
C ASN A 111 -0.57 19.71 -0.73
N GLU A 112 -0.14 19.45 0.50
CA GLU A 112 -0.74 18.40 1.35
C GLU A 112 -2.24 18.59 1.58
N LYS A 113 -2.77 19.82 1.58
CA LYS A 113 -4.21 20.06 1.78
C LYS A 113 -5.05 19.51 0.64
N GLU A 114 -4.56 19.61 -0.60
CA GLU A 114 -5.25 19.06 -1.77
C GLU A 114 -5.12 17.53 -1.83
N ALA A 115 -3.99 16.98 -1.40
CA ALA A 115 -3.85 15.52 -1.25
C ALA A 115 -4.86 14.96 -0.23
N GLU A 116 -5.04 15.64 0.90
CA GLU A 116 -6.04 15.26 1.91
C GLU A 116 -7.49 15.46 1.41
N GLN A 117 -7.73 16.44 0.55
CA GLN A 117 -9.03 16.62 -0.09
C GLN A 117 -9.34 15.48 -1.06
N LEU A 118 -8.40 15.11 -1.95
CA LEU A 118 -8.58 13.95 -2.84
C LEU A 118 -8.81 12.66 -2.07
N LYS A 119 -8.10 12.46 -0.95
CA LYS A 119 -8.34 11.32 -0.07
C LYS A 119 -9.80 11.26 0.41
N LYS A 120 -10.41 12.40 0.77
CA LYS A 120 -11.82 12.48 1.17
C LYS A 120 -12.76 12.26 -0.02
N ASP A 121 -12.49 12.92 -1.15
CA ASP A 121 -13.32 12.87 -2.36
C ASP A 121 -13.48 11.44 -2.89
N PHE A 122 -12.41 10.63 -2.78
CA PHE A 122 -12.37 9.25 -3.26
C PHE A 122 -12.46 8.19 -2.15
N GLY A 123 -12.78 8.59 -0.92
CA GLY A 123 -12.97 7.65 0.20
C GLY A 123 -11.75 6.79 0.54
N ILE A 124 -10.53 7.30 0.35
CA ILE A 124 -9.32 6.55 0.63
C ILE A 124 -9.16 6.36 2.14
N SER A 125 -9.08 5.10 2.56
CA SER A 125 -8.85 4.76 3.97
C SER A 125 -7.57 5.39 4.53
N ASP A 126 -7.58 5.78 5.80
CA ASP A 126 -6.41 6.31 6.49
C ASP A 126 -5.19 5.40 6.35
N LYS A 127 -5.38 4.09 6.49
CA LYS A 127 -4.30 3.11 6.34
C LYS A 127 -3.63 3.21 4.97
N ARG A 128 -4.40 3.23 3.89
CA ARG A 128 -3.86 3.32 2.52
C ARG A 128 -3.14 4.65 2.29
N TYR A 129 -3.73 5.75 2.74
CA TYR A 129 -3.14 7.07 2.60
C TYR A 129 -1.80 7.19 3.34
N TRP A 130 -1.71 6.67 4.57
CA TRP A 130 -0.46 6.64 5.33
C TRP A 130 0.63 5.83 4.63
N TRP A 131 0.29 4.66 4.06
CA TRP A 131 1.23 3.88 3.26
C TRP A 131 1.78 4.67 2.08
N ILE A 132 0.92 5.29 1.28
CA ILE A 132 1.32 6.12 0.13
C ILE A 132 2.26 7.24 0.59
N LYS A 133 1.87 7.96 1.66
CA LYS A 133 2.64 9.09 2.17
C LYS A 133 4.04 8.68 2.66
N ILE A 134 4.15 7.57 3.40
CA ILE A 134 5.45 7.06 3.88
C ILE A 134 6.34 6.66 2.72
N GLN A 135 5.81 5.91 1.75
CA GLN A 135 6.58 5.47 0.58
C GLN A 135 7.11 6.67 -0.21
N MET A 136 6.28 7.69 -0.39
CA MET A 136 6.65 8.92 -1.09
C MET A 136 7.69 9.75 -0.37
N LEU A 137 7.49 10.01 0.93
CA LEU A 137 8.44 10.77 1.72
C LEU A 137 9.80 10.08 1.78
N GLY A 138 9.82 8.75 1.90
CA GLY A 138 11.05 7.97 1.81
C GLY A 138 11.71 8.04 0.44
N LYS A 139 10.96 7.85 -0.64
CA LYS A 139 11.46 7.95 -2.04
C LYS A 139 12.09 9.31 -2.34
N LYS A 140 11.59 10.37 -1.73
CA LYS A 140 12.10 11.73 -1.88
C LYS A 140 13.21 12.09 -0.89
N GLY A 141 13.53 11.21 0.05
CA GLY A 141 14.49 11.50 1.12
C GLY A 141 14.04 12.61 2.07
N ALA A 142 12.73 12.86 2.17
CA ALA A 142 12.13 13.91 2.99
C ALA A 142 12.02 13.47 4.47
N TRP A 143 13.15 13.07 5.06
CA TRP A 143 13.21 12.44 6.39
C TRP A 143 12.68 13.33 7.51
N SER A 144 12.93 14.65 7.46
CA SER A 144 12.38 15.60 8.46
C SER A 144 10.85 15.62 8.44
N ILE A 145 10.25 15.64 7.25
CA ILE A 145 8.80 15.65 7.09
C ILE A 145 8.21 14.30 7.52
N LEU A 146 8.91 13.19 7.22
CA LEU A 146 8.53 11.86 7.69
C LEU A 146 8.62 11.75 9.23
N ALA A 147 9.62 12.35 9.85
CA ALA A 147 9.81 12.38 11.30
C ALA A 147 8.68 13.14 11.99
N ASP A 148 8.28 14.29 11.44
CA ASP A 148 7.13 15.08 11.91
C ASP A 148 5.81 14.36 11.69
N PHE A 149 5.64 13.69 10.54
CA PHE A 149 4.46 12.89 10.26
C PHE A 149 4.29 11.74 11.27
N GLY A 150 5.40 11.08 11.62
CA GLY A 150 5.44 10.03 12.64
C GLY A 150 5.36 10.50 14.09
N LYS A 151 5.22 11.82 14.37
CA LYS A 151 4.92 12.30 15.74
C LYS A 151 3.45 12.09 16.12
N LYS A 152 2.57 11.89 15.14
CA LYS A 152 1.14 11.70 15.39
C LYS A 152 0.96 10.41 16.21
N PRO A 153 0.40 10.48 17.44
CA PRO A 153 0.45 9.38 18.41
C PRO A 153 -0.32 8.12 17.99
N THR A 154 -1.09 8.19 16.90
CA THR A 154 -1.94 7.12 16.38
C THR A 154 -1.67 6.86 14.91
N SER A 155 -0.49 6.32 14.58
CA SER A 155 -0.32 5.70 13.26
C SER A 155 -1.32 4.55 13.11
N PRO A 156 -2.25 4.59 12.13
CA PRO A 156 -3.23 3.53 11.92
C PRO A 156 -2.62 2.23 11.37
N ILE A 157 -1.34 2.26 11.00
CA ILE A 157 -0.57 1.15 10.42
C ILE A 157 0.66 0.76 11.25
N GLY A 158 0.81 1.33 12.46
CA GLY A 158 1.99 1.12 13.31
C GLY A 158 3.25 1.83 12.81
N TYR A 159 4.40 1.47 13.37
CA TYR A 159 5.71 2.06 13.04
C TYR A 159 6.59 1.17 12.14
N GLU A 160 6.25 -0.10 11.97
CA GLU A 160 6.96 -1.03 11.08
C GLU A 160 7.13 -0.47 9.64
N PRO A 161 6.10 0.16 9.02
CA PRO A 161 6.25 0.76 7.68
C PRO A 161 7.26 1.92 7.62
N PHE A 162 7.42 2.66 8.72
CA PHE A 162 8.42 3.74 8.82
C PHE A 162 9.84 3.16 8.91
N ILE A 163 10.01 2.06 9.63
CA ILE A 163 11.28 1.33 9.74
C ILE A 163 11.68 0.78 8.36
N ASP A 164 10.75 0.09 7.68
CA ASP A 164 11.00 -0.52 6.39
C ASP A 164 11.42 0.51 5.33
N ILE A 165 10.77 1.67 5.29
CA ILE A 165 11.15 2.71 4.34
C ILE A 165 12.52 3.32 4.66
N CYS A 166 12.85 3.50 5.93
CA CYS A 166 14.15 4.01 6.34
C CYS A 166 15.27 3.03 5.96
N LEU A 167 15.06 1.73 6.20
CA LEU A 167 16.03 0.69 5.84
C LEU A 167 16.19 0.55 4.32
N LYS A 168 15.10 0.66 3.56
CA LYS A 168 15.12 0.62 2.09
C LYS A 168 16.03 1.69 1.46
N TYR A 169 16.14 2.86 2.10
CA TYR A 169 16.97 3.97 1.64
C TYR A 169 18.20 4.21 2.53
N GLU A 170 18.67 3.15 3.21
CA GLU A 170 19.94 3.13 3.97
C GLU A 170 20.03 4.20 5.06
N LYS A 171 18.91 4.42 5.79
CA LYS A 171 18.83 5.30 6.97
C LYS A 171 18.59 4.51 8.26
N PRO A 172 19.56 3.71 8.73
CA PRO A 172 19.39 2.89 9.92
C PRO A 172 19.18 3.72 11.20
N ASP A 173 19.80 4.90 11.31
CA ASP A 173 19.64 5.76 12.49
C ASP A 173 18.22 6.30 12.62
N GLU A 174 17.59 6.67 11.49
CA GLU A 174 16.20 7.12 11.49
C GLU A 174 15.25 5.95 11.76
N ALA A 175 15.56 4.75 11.26
CA ALA A 175 14.81 3.53 11.55
C ALA A 175 14.76 3.23 13.06
N LYS A 176 15.90 3.34 13.77
CA LYS A 176 15.98 3.11 15.22
C LYS A 176 15.07 4.05 16.01
N ARG A 177 14.98 5.33 15.62
CA ARG A 177 14.08 6.31 16.27
C ARG A 177 12.61 5.89 16.20
N TYR A 178 12.20 5.21 15.13
CA TYR A 178 10.83 4.72 15.01
C TYR A 178 10.57 3.47 15.88
N VAL A 179 11.61 2.67 16.16
CA VAL A 179 11.51 1.59 17.16
C VAL A 179 11.28 2.20 18.54
N ASP A 180 12.06 3.20 18.96
CA ASP A 180 11.88 3.87 20.25
C ASP A 180 10.49 4.50 20.37
N LYS A 181 10.03 5.18 19.31
CA LYS A 181 8.68 5.77 19.28
C LYS A 181 7.57 4.73 19.41
N SER A 182 7.78 3.53 18.85
CA SER A 182 6.79 2.46 18.94
C SER A 182 6.51 2.05 20.40
N LEU A 183 7.50 2.17 21.29
CA LEU A 183 7.38 1.84 22.72
C LEU A 183 6.45 2.78 23.50
N TYR A 184 6.24 4.01 23.02
CA TYR A 184 5.44 5.03 23.71
C TYR A 184 4.06 5.25 23.08
N SER A 185 3.73 4.53 22.00
CA SER A 185 2.42 4.65 21.35
C SER A 185 1.38 3.80 22.07
N SER A 186 0.15 4.30 22.22
CA SER A 186 -0.94 3.55 22.87
C SER A 186 -1.41 2.32 22.07
N LYS A 187 -1.00 2.19 20.81
CA LYS A 187 -1.13 1.00 19.97
C LYS A 187 0.24 0.37 19.77
N ILE A 188 0.80 -0.19 20.84
CA ILE A 188 1.95 -1.08 20.74
C ILE A 188 1.43 -2.40 20.16
N ASP A 189 1.87 -2.75 18.95
CA ASP A 189 1.83 -4.14 18.51
C ASP A 189 3.00 -4.85 19.21
N ASP A 190 2.84 -5.22 20.48
CA ASP A 190 3.93 -5.82 21.30
C ASP A 190 4.53 -7.02 20.57
N ASP A 191 3.65 -7.83 19.97
CA ASP A 191 3.98 -8.97 19.09
C ASP A 191 4.92 -8.62 17.93
N ARG A 192 4.93 -7.38 17.44
CA ARG A 192 5.76 -6.91 16.32
C ARG A 192 7.12 -6.38 16.77
N LEU A 193 7.29 -6.06 18.05
CA LEU A 193 8.49 -5.43 18.59
C LEU A 193 9.78 -6.24 18.36
N PRO A 194 9.82 -7.58 18.53
CA PRO A 194 11.02 -8.37 18.23
C PRO A 194 11.46 -8.24 16.77
N TYR A 195 10.49 -8.24 15.84
CA TYR A 195 10.74 -8.13 14.41
C TYR A 195 11.30 -6.75 14.05
N MET A 196 10.78 -5.69 14.68
CA MET A 196 11.28 -4.32 14.51
C MET A 196 12.73 -4.18 14.98
N TYR A 197 13.07 -4.69 16.17
CA TYR A 197 14.44 -4.70 16.68
C TYR A 197 15.40 -5.51 15.77
N ALA A 198 14.96 -6.69 15.31
CA ALA A 198 15.75 -7.53 14.42
C ALA A 198 16.04 -6.83 13.07
N LYS A 199 15.06 -6.09 12.52
CA LYS A 199 15.23 -5.31 11.28
C LYS A 199 16.29 -4.21 11.43
N VAL A 200 16.39 -3.56 12.58
CA VAL A 200 17.40 -2.52 12.86
C VAL A 200 18.71 -3.07 13.45
N GLN A 201 18.90 -4.39 13.45
CA GLN A 201 20.09 -5.11 13.95
C GLN A 201 20.33 -4.95 15.47
N MET A 202 19.29 -4.66 16.25
CA MET A 202 19.32 -4.66 17.71
C MET A 202 18.94 -6.04 18.23
N PHE A 203 19.84 -7.01 18.05
CA PHE A 203 19.51 -8.42 18.25
C PHE A 203 19.31 -8.80 19.72
N ASP A 204 20.04 -8.19 20.65
CA ASP A 204 19.89 -8.49 22.08
C ASP A 204 18.50 -8.07 22.59
N GLU A 205 18.05 -6.87 22.20
CA GLU A 205 16.72 -6.37 22.48
C GLU A 205 15.64 -7.20 21.77
N ALA A 206 15.88 -7.61 20.52
CA ALA A 206 14.97 -8.48 19.78
C ALA A 206 14.75 -9.83 20.50
N ILE A 207 15.83 -10.48 20.94
CA ILE A 207 15.77 -11.77 21.66
C ILE A 207 15.04 -11.59 22.98
N ASN A 208 15.39 -10.54 23.76
CA ASN A 208 14.72 -10.26 25.03
C ASN A 208 13.21 -10.02 24.83
N SER A 209 12.82 -9.32 23.77
CA SER A 209 11.42 -9.10 23.42
C SER A 209 10.73 -10.40 22.98
N ALA A 210 11.40 -11.23 22.18
CA ALA A 210 10.85 -12.50 21.71
C ALA A 210 10.61 -13.48 22.87
N VAL A 211 11.53 -13.54 23.84
CA VAL A 211 11.40 -14.37 25.05
C VAL A 211 10.24 -13.89 25.92
N LYS A 212 10.07 -12.57 26.09
CA LYS A 212 8.92 -12.01 26.83
C LYS A 212 7.59 -12.41 26.20
N LEU A 213 7.51 -12.42 24.88
CA LEU A 213 6.32 -12.81 24.12
C LEU A 213 6.17 -14.33 23.98
N LYS A 214 7.18 -15.11 24.37
CA LYS A 214 7.27 -16.56 24.17
C LYS A 214 7.04 -16.99 22.72
N SER A 215 7.46 -16.17 21.75
CA SER A 215 7.30 -16.48 20.33
C SER A 215 8.57 -17.11 19.78
N ASN A 216 8.47 -18.38 19.37
CA ASN A 216 9.54 -19.07 18.67
C ASN A 216 9.67 -18.54 17.22
N GLU A 217 8.57 -18.09 16.62
CA GLU A 217 8.55 -17.48 15.28
C GLU A 217 9.43 -16.23 15.22
N ALA A 218 9.37 -15.40 16.26
CA ALA A 218 10.22 -14.23 16.40
C ALA A 218 11.71 -14.60 16.50
N LEU A 219 12.05 -15.67 17.24
CA LEU A 219 13.42 -16.18 17.34
C LEU A 219 13.94 -16.71 15.99
N VAL A 220 13.11 -17.43 15.24
CA VAL A 220 13.44 -17.89 13.87
C VAL A 220 13.69 -16.70 12.94
N PHE A 221 12.88 -15.65 13.02
CA PHE A 221 13.10 -14.43 12.23
C PHE A 221 14.41 -13.72 12.58
N ILE A 222 14.74 -13.65 13.87
CA ILE A 222 16.00 -13.07 14.36
C ILE A 222 17.20 -13.86 13.80
N GLU A 223 17.15 -15.18 13.85
CA GLU A 223 18.19 -16.07 13.31
C GLU A 223 18.42 -15.83 11.80
N GLN A 224 17.33 -15.78 11.03
CA GLN A 224 17.39 -15.48 9.59
C GLN A 224 18.02 -14.10 9.30
N LYS A 225 17.70 -13.09 10.13
CA LYS A 225 18.24 -11.74 9.97
C LYS A 225 19.69 -11.60 10.42
N CYS A 226 20.12 -12.40 11.39
CA CYS A 226 21.48 -12.35 11.92
C CYS A 226 22.52 -12.90 10.94
N GLY A 227 22.13 -13.90 10.14
CA GLY A 227 23.04 -14.62 9.25
C GLY A 227 24.07 -15.48 10.00
N PRO A 228 24.86 -16.30 9.30
CA PRO A 228 25.78 -17.25 9.95
C PRO A 228 27.00 -16.57 10.61
N THR A 229 27.23 -15.29 10.35
CA THR A 229 28.44 -14.56 10.78
C THR A 229 28.43 -14.22 12.27
N ASN A 230 27.25 -14.05 12.87
CA ASN A 230 27.09 -13.56 14.23
C ASN A 230 26.90 -14.71 15.24
N ILE A 231 27.93 -15.55 15.37
CA ILE A 231 27.92 -16.77 16.20
C ILE A 231 27.44 -16.51 17.63
N ASN A 232 27.87 -15.40 18.25
CA ASN A 232 27.48 -15.04 19.62
C ASN A 232 25.97 -14.80 19.77
N ILE A 233 25.33 -14.18 18.77
CA ILE A 233 23.89 -13.92 18.81
C ILE A 233 23.12 -15.21 18.55
N LEU A 234 23.57 -16.05 17.62
CA LEU A 234 22.98 -17.36 17.35
C LEU A 234 22.97 -18.25 18.59
N GLN A 235 24.08 -18.29 19.33
CA GLN A 235 24.14 -18.99 20.61
C GLN A 235 23.13 -18.46 21.63
N LYS A 236 22.92 -17.13 21.69
CA LYS A 236 21.88 -16.54 22.56
C LYS A 236 20.47 -16.91 22.11
N VAL A 237 20.21 -16.99 20.81
CA VAL A 237 18.93 -17.44 20.24
C VAL A 237 18.66 -18.90 20.62
N ASP A 238 19.65 -19.79 20.50
CA ASP A 238 19.50 -21.20 20.86
C ASP A 238 19.22 -21.37 22.36
N VAL A 239 19.96 -20.65 23.21
CA VAL A 239 19.70 -20.63 24.66
C VAL A 239 18.30 -20.09 24.97
N ALA A 240 17.86 -19.05 24.27
CA ALA A 240 16.51 -18.52 24.42
C ALA A 240 15.43 -19.54 24.01
N ARG A 241 15.64 -20.28 22.92
CA ARG A 241 14.74 -21.32 22.43
C ARG A 241 14.59 -22.46 23.43
N THR A 242 15.72 -22.99 23.93
CA THR A 242 15.70 -24.05 24.97
C THR A 242 15.00 -23.58 26.25
N LYS A 243 15.16 -22.31 26.64
CA LYS A 243 14.42 -21.76 27.79
C LYS A 243 12.91 -21.77 27.55
N LEU A 244 12.44 -21.41 26.34
CA LEU A 244 11.02 -21.44 26.02
C LEU A 244 10.46 -22.87 26.03
N GLU A 245 11.19 -23.84 25.49
CA GLU A 245 10.81 -25.27 25.53
C GLU A 245 10.67 -25.79 26.97
N GLN A 246 11.58 -25.41 27.87
CA GLN A 246 11.50 -25.78 29.29
C GLN A 246 10.29 -25.18 30.03
N TYR A 247 9.75 -24.04 29.56
CA TYR A 247 8.56 -23.42 30.14
C TYR A 247 7.26 -24.15 29.78
N ASP A 248 7.20 -24.76 28.59
CA ASP A 248 6.04 -25.58 28.18
C ASP A 248 6.00 -26.92 28.93
N ASP A 249 7.15 -27.37 29.46
CA ASP A 249 7.29 -28.66 30.12
C ASP A 249 6.92 -28.71 31.63
N ASN A 250 6.53 -27.62 32.33
CA ASN A 250 5.96 -27.79 33.68
C ASN A 250 5.22 -26.60 34.33
N PRO A 251 3.98 -26.84 34.83
CA PRO A 251 3.84 -27.43 36.19
C PRO A 251 2.91 -28.65 36.32
N PHE A 252 2.09 -29.00 35.32
CA PHE A 252 1.15 -30.12 35.42
C PHE A 252 1.72 -31.48 34.99
N GLN A 253 2.85 -31.49 34.29
CA GLN A 253 3.59 -32.72 33.93
C GLN A 253 4.21 -33.36 35.18
N ALA A 254 4.77 -32.58 36.09
CA ALA A 254 5.29 -33.04 37.39
C ALA A 254 4.18 -33.63 38.26
N VAL A 255 3.01 -32.98 38.30
CA VAL A 255 1.85 -33.48 39.07
C VAL A 255 1.35 -34.82 38.51
N ARG A 256 1.36 -35.01 37.18
CA ARG A 256 0.94 -36.26 36.54
C ARG A 256 1.84 -37.46 36.84
N ASN A 257 3.11 -37.22 37.16
CA ASN A 257 4.06 -38.24 37.58
C ASN A 257 4.03 -38.52 39.09
N ILE A 258 3.36 -37.68 39.89
CA ILE A 258 3.11 -37.93 41.32
C ILE A 258 1.85 -38.79 41.51
N PHE A 259 0.89 -38.76 40.56
CA PHE A 259 -0.36 -39.53 40.59
C PHE A 259 -0.37 -40.78 39.68
N LYS A 260 0.80 -41.23 39.21
CA LYS A 260 1.00 -42.55 38.58
C LYS A 260 1.79 -43.44 39.52
#